data_AF-A0A923RSW0-F1
#
_entry.id   AF-A0A923RSW0-F1
#
_cell.length_a   1.000
_cell.length_b   1.000
_cell.length_c   1.000
_cell.angle_alpha   90.00
_cell.angle_beta   90.00
_cell.angle_gamma   90.00
#
_symmetry.space_group_name_H-M   'P 1'
#
loop_
_entity.id
_entity.type
_entity.pdbx_description
1 polymer ?
#
loop_
_entity_poly.entity_id
_entity_poly.type
_entity_poly.pdbx_seq_one_letter_code
_entity_poly.pdbx_strand_id
1 'polypeptide(L)'
;MNAKKFSDAMSELDTKYVNEALNYKKKAKKPIWVKWGAIAACLCLMIPLTAFAVDIIQYNAAVDYLNSLGIAVEDLSDYSHKEIKEAAKTIDAGESNPLTEEILSLIPENKKPLDTPTQVTSEQIKELTPTMTREDVLSLLGDTQDVGSGIYIYLYEVDQQYLLRIPFASDEAQLGVTGEDLLKALVPISGDIAPMVYVNDTLYQIVDSQPNFADEKSSFNLLGKIESTVSSSEEPKENFQANDDIVGAAVYQYGDNIVVEFEGKYWLYEHYHNTDFDGNSD
;
A
#
# COMPACT_ATOMS: atom_id res chain seq x y z
N MET A 1 -81.26 64.28 14.02
CA MET A 1 -80.88 63.44 12.85
C MET A 1 -80.58 62.02 13.33
N ASN A 2 -80.82 61.02 12.47
CA ASN A 2 -80.24 59.66 12.51
C ASN A 2 -81.01 58.48 13.15
N ALA A 3 -82.35 58.41 13.07
CA ALA A 3 -83.07 57.13 13.24
C ALA A 3 -83.44 56.47 11.90
N LYS A 4 -83.81 57.26 10.87
CA LYS A 4 -84.24 56.72 9.57
C LYS A 4 -83.13 56.02 8.76
N LYS A 5 -81.87 56.50 8.87
CA LYS A 5 -80.76 55.97 8.08
C LYS A 5 -80.34 54.54 8.46
N PHE A 6 -80.59 54.10 9.69
CA PHE A 6 -80.27 52.74 10.13
C PHE A 6 -81.33 51.72 9.73
N SER A 7 -82.61 52.11 9.68
CA SER A 7 -83.69 51.21 9.26
C SER A 7 -83.66 50.92 7.76
N ASP A 8 -83.39 51.93 6.93
CA ASP A 8 -83.29 51.74 5.47
C ASP A 8 -82.08 50.86 5.12
N ALA A 9 -80.94 51.06 5.78
CA ALA A 9 -79.74 50.26 5.56
C ALA A 9 -79.87 48.79 6.03
N MET A 10 -80.71 48.50 7.04
CA MET A 10 -80.99 47.14 7.51
C MET A 10 -81.99 46.40 6.62
N SER A 11 -82.90 47.13 5.94
CA SER A 11 -83.88 46.53 5.01
C SER A 11 -83.23 46.12 3.68
N GLU A 12 -82.03 46.60 3.39
CA GLU A 12 -81.28 46.35 2.15
C GLU A 12 -80.36 45.11 2.24
N LEU A 13 -80.31 44.44 3.40
CA LEU A 13 -79.62 43.17 3.54
C LEU A 13 -80.40 42.06 2.82
N ASP A 14 -79.88 41.64 1.67
CA ASP A 14 -80.41 40.52 0.91
C ASP A 14 -80.41 39.24 1.77
N THR A 15 -81.58 38.57 1.80
CA THR A 15 -81.80 37.32 2.54
C THR A 15 -80.83 36.21 2.16
N LYS A 16 -80.20 36.30 0.98
CA LYS A 16 -79.08 35.44 0.57
C LYS A 16 -77.89 35.53 1.54
N TYR A 17 -77.47 36.73 1.95
CA TYR A 17 -76.34 36.90 2.87
C TYR A 17 -76.70 36.51 4.31
N VAL A 18 -77.96 36.70 4.70
CA VAL A 18 -78.47 36.25 6.02
C VAL A 18 -78.51 34.72 6.07
N ASN A 19 -79.01 34.06 5.03
CA ASN A 19 -79.00 32.59 4.92
C ASN A 19 -77.57 32.04 4.81
N GLU A 20 -76.67 32.71 4.10
CA GLU A 20 -75.28 32.30 3.96
C GLU A 20 -74.49 32.46 5.27
N ALA A 21 -74.80 33.49 6.08
CA ALA A 21 -74.27 33.63 7.43
C ALA A 21 -74.85 32.58 8.40
N LEU A 22 -76.16 32.29 8.31
CA LEU A 22 -76.82 31.24 9.12
C LEU A 22 -76.33 29.83 8.77
N ASN A 23 -76.05 29.56 7.50
CA ASN A 23 -75.52 28.28 7.01
C ASN A 23 -73.98 28.22 6.99
N TYR A 24 -73.29 29.19 7.56
CA TYR A 24 -71.83 29.13 7.71
C TYR A 24 -71.46 28.03 8.73
N LYS A 25 -71.43 26.78 8.26
CA LYS A 25 -70.85 25.67 9.03
C LYS A 25 -69.36 25.90 9.11
N LYS A 26 -68.89 26.29 10.30
CA LYS A 26 -67.46 26.21 10.67
C LYS A 26 -66.96 24.83 10.28
N LYS A 27 -65.99 24.77 9.34
CA LYS A 27 -65.31 23.52 9.01
C LYS A 27 -64.80 22.93 10.32
N ALA A 28 -65.35 21.79 10.73
CA ALA A 28 -64.94 21.10 11.94
C ALA A 28 -63.43 20.85 11.83
N LYS A 29 -62.66 21.44 12.76
CA LYS A 29 -61.22 21.17 12.83
C LYS A 29 -61.09 19.67 13.10
N LYS A 30 -60.46 18.94 12.18
CA LYS A 30 -60.21 17.49 12.33
C LYS A 30 -59.59 17.24 13.71
N PRO A 31 -60.05 16.22 14.47
CA PRO A 31 -59.59 16.01 15.83
C PRO A 31 -58.07 15.88 15.85
N ILE A 32 -57.43 16.58 16.78
CA ILE A 32 -55.97 16.65 16.92
C ILE A 32 -55.37 15.22 17.00
N TRP A 33 -56.10 14.27 17.57
CA TRP A 33 -55.74 12.85 17.63
C TRP A 33 -55.50 12.19 16.26
N VAL A 34 -56.22 12.59 15.20
CA VAL A 34 -55.99 12.07 13.83
C VAL A 34 -54.66 12.58 13.27
N LYS A 35 -54.24 13.80 13.64
CA LYS A 35 -52.93 14.33 13.22
C LYS A 35 -51.78 13.59 13.90
N TRP A 36 -51.91 13.29 15.19
CA TRP A 36 -50.92 12.49 15.93
C TRP A 36 -50.92 11.02 15.50
N GLY A 37 -52.08 10.45 15.22
CA GLY A 37 -52.20 9.08 14.69
C GLY A 37 -51.52 8.91 13.33
N ALA A 38 -51.63 9.90 12.44
CA ALA A 38 -50.92 9.89 11.16
C ALA A 38 -49.40 9.99 11.34
N ILE A 39 -48.91 10.86 12.25
CA ILE A 39 -47.47 10.98 12.54
C ILE A 39 -46.92 9.70 13.17
N ALA A 40 -47.64 9.11 14.13
CA ALA A 40 -47.25 7.86 14.77
C ALA A 40 -47.24 6.70 13.77
N ALA A 41 -48.26 6.59 12.90
CA ALA A 41 -48.30 5.58 11.85
C ALA A 41 -47.16 5.76 10.83
N CYS A 42 -46.85 6.99 10.42
CA CYS A 42 -45.72 7.26 9.54
C CYS A 42 -44.37 6.94 10.21
N LEU A 43 -44.17 7.29 11.48
CA LEU A 43 -42.96 6.93 12.23
C LEU A 43 -42.81 5.41 12.38
N CYS A 44 -43.89 4.69 12.69
CA CYS A 44 -43.88 3.22 12.76
C CYS A 44 -43.54 2.54 11.42
N LEU A 45 -43.86 3.17 10.27
CA LEU A 45 -43.49 2.68 8.95
C LEU A 45 -42.04 3.02 8.58
N MET A 46 -41.51 4.15 9.07
CA MET A 46 -40.13 4.58 8.77
C MET A 46 -39.09 3.75 9.53
N ILE A 47 -39.36 3.37 10.79
CA ILE A 47 -38.43 2.58 11.62
C ILE A 47 -37.96 1.28 10.95
N PRO A 48 -38.84 0.41 10.41
CA PRO A 48 -38.41 -0.81 9.73
C PRO A 48 -37.60 -0.47 8.47
N LEU A 49 -38.03 0.49 7.65
CA LEU A 49 -37.30 0.89 6.44
C LEU A 49 -35.88 1.37 6.74
N THR A 50 -35.69 2.14 7.83
CA THR A 50 -34.37 2.59 8.26
C THR A 50 -33.51 1.44 8.81
N ALA A 51 -34.10 0.47 9.50
CA ALA A 51 -33.38 -0.70 10.00
C ALA A 51 -32.92 -1.62 8.85
N PHE A 52 -33.77 -1.85 7.85
CA PHE A 52 -33.42 -2.61 6.64
C PHE A 52 -32.32 -1.91 5.83
N ALA A 53 -32.36 -0.58 5.71
CA ALA A 53 -31.33 0.18 5.00
C ALA A 53 -29.96 0.07 5.69
N VAL A 54 -29.91 0.18 7.02
CA VAL A 54 -28.67 0.01 7.80
C VAL A 54 -28.11 -1.41 7.64
N ASP A 55 -28.97 -2.42 7.65
CA ASP A 55 -28.57 -3.82 7.51
C ASP A 55 -27.89 -4.10 6.16
N ILE A 56 -28.47 -3.55 5.08
CA ILE A 56 -27.90 -3.63 3.73
C ILE A 56 -26.55 -2.90 3.64
N ILE A 57 -26.45 -1.70 4.23
CA ILE A 57 -25.20 -0.93 4.23
C ILE A 57 -24.10 -1.68 4.98
N GLN A 58 -24.41 -2.26 6.15
CA GLN A 58 -23.44 -3.03 6.92
C GLN A 58 -23.00 -4.31 6.21
N TYR A 59 -23.94 -4.98 5.52
CA TYR A 59 -23.62 -6.16 4.73
C TYR A 59 -22.68 -5.83 3.57
N ASN A 60 -23.00 -4.80 2.78
CA ASN A 60 -22.14 -4.39 1.68
C ASN A 60 -20.75 -3.97 2.16
N ALA A 61 -20.68 -3.22 3.28
CA ALA A 61 -19.41 -2.86 3.88
C ALA A 61 -18.59 -4.08 4.35
N ALA A 62 -19.24 -5.11 4.89
CA ALA A 62 -18.59 -6.36 5.27
C ALA A 62 -18.08 -7.13 4.06
N VAL A 63 -18.86 -7.21 2.99
CA VAL A 63 -18.44 -7.85 1.72
C VAL A 63 -17.27 -7.10 1.09
N ASP A 64 -17.34 -5.76 1.02
CA ASP A 64 -16.25 -4.94 0.47
C ASP A 64 -14.95 -5.14 1.26
N TYR A 65 -15.05 -5.23 2.59
CA TYR A 65 -13.92 -5.53 3.46
C TYR A 65 -13.31 -6.91 3.17
N LEU A 66 -14.12 -7.97 3.13
CA LEU A 66 -13.64 -9.33 2.83
C LEU A 66 -13.09 -9.46 1.41
N ASN A 67 -13.67 -8.75 0.45
CA ASN A 67 -13.17 -8.66 -0.91
C ASN A 67 -11.80 -7.98 -0.97
N SER A 68 -11.59 -6.93 -0.16
CA SER A 68 -10.26 -6.32 0.01
C SER A 68 -9.23 -7.27 0.63
N LEU A 69 -9.66 -8.29 1.38
CA LEU A 69 -8.79 -9.37 1.88
C LEU A 69 -8.57 -10.49 0.86
N GLY A 70 -9.21 -10.39 -0.31
CA GLY A 70 -9.03 -11.31 -1.42
C GLY A 70 -10.03 -12.45 -1.50
N ILE A 71 -11.12 -12.40 -0.71
CA ILE A 71 -12.23 -13.37 -0.74
C ILE A 71 -13.29 -12.87 -1.72
N ALA A 72 -13.56 -13.62 -2.78
CA ALA A 72 -14.55 -13.22 -3.77
C ALA A 72 -15.97 -13.28 -3.19
N VAL A 73 -16.87 -12.41 -3.64
CA VAL A 73 -18.27 -12.39 -3.16
C VAL A 73 -19.01 -13.68 -3.50
N GLU A 74 -18.60 -14.35 -4.58
CA GLU A 74 -19.11 -15.64 -5.01
C GLU A 74 -18.83 -16.74 -3.98
N ASP A 75 -17.66 -16.71 -3.34
CA ASP A 75 -17.25 -17.69 -2.34
C ASP A 75 -17.97 -17.48 -0.99
N LEU A 76 -18.53 -16.28 -0.78
CA LEU A 76 -19.35 -15.95 0.38
C LEU A 76 -20.81 -16.41 0.21
N SER A 77 -21.20 -16.92 -0.95
CA SER A 77 -22.61 -17.26 -1.25
C SER A 77 -23.18 -18.38 -0.36
N ASP A 78 -22.33 -19.24 0.20
CA ASP A 78 -22.71 -20.29 1.15
C ASP A 78 -22.97 -19.78 2.57
N TYR A 79 -22.61 -18.51 2.86
CA TYR A 79 -22.74 -17.90 4.18
C TYR A 79 -23.95 -16.97 4.26
N SER A 80 -24.56 -16.90 5.44
CA SER A 80 -25.63 -15.93 5.69
C SER A 80 -25.09 -14.51 5.82
N HIS A 81 -25.94 -13.52 5.56
CA HIS A 81 -25.58 -12.10 5.72
C HIS A 81 -25.15 -11.77 7.16
N LYS A 82 -25.66 -12.53 8.14
CA LYS A 82 -25.29 -12.37 9.53
C LYS A 82 -23.87 -12.88 9.78
N GLU A 83 -23.55 -14.07 9.26
CA GLU A 83 -22.22 -14.68 9.39
C GLU A 83 -21.15 -13.80 8.73
N ILE A 84 -21.42 -13.29 7.52
CA ILE A 84 -20.50 -12.39 6.81
C ILE A 84 -20.21 -11.12 7.61
N LYS A 85 -21.25 -10.49 8.17
CA LYS A 85 -21.08 -9.28 9.01
C LYS A 85 -20.36 -9.56 10.33
N GLU A 86 -20.69 -10.67 10.99
CA GLU A 86 -20.02 -11.07 12.24
C GLU A 86 -18.55 -11.36 11.98
N ALA A 87 -18.24 -12.11 10.93
CA ALA A 87 -16.87 -12.44 10.54
C ALA A 87 -16.04 -11.20 10.22
N ALA A 88 -16.54 -10.30 9.37
CA ALA A 88 -15.85 -9.06 9.04
C ALA A 88 -15.56 -8.22 10.29
N LYS A 89 -16.51 -8.13 11.22
CA LYS A 89 -16.34 -7.38 12.47
C LYS A 89 -15.30 -8.01 13.40
N THR A 90 -15.27 -9.34 13.49
CA THR A 90 -14.28 -10.04 14.33
C THR A 90 -12.87 -9.98 13.75
N ILE A 91 -12.74 -10.06 12.42
CA ILE A 91 -11.46 -9.90 11.73
C ILE A 91 -10.95 -8.46 11.88
N ASP A 92 -11.80 -7.45 11.70
CA ASP A 92 -11.46 -6.03 11.90
C ASP A 92 -11.02 -5.73 13.35
N ALA A 93 -11.59 -6.45 14.32
CA ALA A 93 -11.19 -6.38 15.72
C ALA A 93 -9.87 -7.13 16.04
N GLY A 94 -9.29 -7.86 15.08
CA GLY A 94 -8.12 -8.70 15.29
C GLY A 94 -8.40 -9.94 16.17
N GLU A 95 -9.67 -10.33 16.30
CA GLU A 95 -10.11 -11.50 17.06
C GLU A 95 -10.37 -12.67 16.11
N SER A 96 -10.17 -13.91 16.58
CA SER A 96 -10.47 -15.12 15.81
C SER A 96 -11.53 -16.00 16.48
N ASN A 97 -12.33 -16.65 15.63
CA ASN A 97 -13.29 -17.68 16.00
C ASN A 97 -13.41 -18.71 14.86
N PRO A 98 -14.10 -19.85 15.07
CA PRO A 98 -14.18 -20.89 14.03
C PRO A 98 -14.73 -20.40 12.67
N LEU A 99 -15.68 -19.47 12.70
CA LEU A 99 -16.29 -18.90 11.49
C LEU A 99 -15.31 -17.99 10.74
N THR A 100 -14.50 -17.17 11.44
CA THR A 100 -13.49 -16.33 10.80
C THR A 100 -12.38 -17.16 10.19
N GLU A 101 -11.94 -18.22 10.85
CA GLU A 101 -10.91 -19.12 10.28
C GLU A 101 -11.42 -19.82 9.02
N GLU A 102 -12.68 -20.25 9.00
CA GLU A 102 -13.32 -20.85 7.83
C GLU A 102 -13.43 -19.84 6.68
N ILE A 103 -13.90 -18.62 6.95
CA ILE A 103 -14.00 -17.56 5.94
C ILE A 103 -12.61 -17.09 5.45
N LEU A 104 -11.62 -16.99 6.34
CA LEU A 104 -10.24 -16.65 5.97
C LEU A 104 -9.57 -17.79 5.19
N SER A 105 -10.00 -19.05 5.37
CA SER A 105 -9.51 -20.17 4.55
C SER A 105 -10.01 -20.15 3.10
N LEU A 106 -11.02 -19.31 2.80
CA LEU A 106 -11.44 -19.01 1.43
C LEU A 106 -10.50 -18.04 0.74
N ILE A 107 -9.62 -17.35 1.49
CA ILE A 107 -8.53 -16.60 0.88
C ILE A 107 -7.69 -17.62 0.11
N PRO A 108 -7.52 -17.46 -1.22
CA PRO A 108 -6.65 -18.35 -1.98
C PRO A 108 -5.28 -18.40 -1.30
N GLU A 109 -4.73 -19.61 -1.07
CA GLU A 109 -3.47 -19.80 -0.31
C GLU A 109 -2.31 -18.90 -0.81
N ASN A 110 -2.36 -18.41 -2.06
CA ASN A 110 -1.45 -17.43 -2.67
C ASN A 110 -1.58 -15.97 -2.19
N LYS A 111 -2.41 -15.64 -1.19
CA LYS A 111 -2.66 -14.24 -0.78
C LYS A 111 -2.33 -13.91 0.69
N LYS A 112 -1.49 -14.69 1.39
CA LYS A 112 -0.84 -14.13 2.57
C LYS A 112 0.28 -13.19 2.08
N PRO A 113 0.26 -11.88 2.39
CA PRO A 113 1.33 -11.00 1.98
C PRO A 113 2.65 -11.55 2.53
N LEU A 114 3.60 -11.82 1.65
CA LEU A 114 4.94 -12.18 2.07
C LEU A 114 5.60 -10.90 2.58
N ASP A 115 6.05 -10.91 3.84
CA ASP A 115 6.67 -9.74 4.46
C ASP A 115 8.13 -9.54 4.01
N THR A 116 8.70 -10.52 3.29
CA THR A 116 10.07 -10.49 2.77
C THR A 116 10.10 -10.79 1.27
N PRO A 117 10.96 -10.11 0.49
CA PRO A 117 11.18 -10.44 -0.91
C PRO A 117 11.64 -11.88 -1.10
N THR A 118 11.18 -12.51 -2.17
CA THR A 118 11.66 -13.82 -2.61
C THR A 118 13.00 -13.67 -3.32
N GLN A 119 13.93 -14.57 -3.01
CA GLN A 119 15.24 -14.63 -3.65
C GLN A 119 15.16 -15.31 -5.01
N VAL A 120 15.74 -14.67 -6.02
CA VAL A 120 15.80 -15.15 -7.40
C VAL A 120 17.18 -14.86 -7.98
N THR A 121 17.50 -15.49 -9.09
CA THR A 121 18.78 -15.29 -9.80
C THR A 121 18.61 -14.39 -11.02
N SER A 122 19.68 -13.70 -11.43
CA SER A 122 19.68 -12.95 -12.69
C SER A 122 19.31 -13.82 -13.89
N GLU A 123 19.64 -15.12 -13.88
CA GLU A 123 19.26 -16.04 -14.96
C GLU A 123 17.75 -16.29 -15.01
N GLN A 124 17.08 -16.44 -13.86
CA GLN A 124 15.61 -16.52 -13.81
C GLN A 124 14.95 -15.24 -14.31
N ILE A 125 15.53 -14.06 -14.01
CA ILE A 125 15.00 -12.79 -14.52
C ILE A 125 15.11 -12.72 -16.04
N LYS A 126 16.18 -13.24 -16.66
CA LYS A 126 16.35 -13.27 -18.13
C LYS A 126 15.29 -14.11 -18.84
N GLU A 127 14.69 -15.08 -18.17
CA GLU A 127 13.61 -15.90 -18.74
C GLU A 127 12.29 -15.13 -18.89
N LEU A 128 12.18 -13.95 -18.26
CA LEU A 128 10.99 -13.10 -18.37
C LEU A 128 10.82 -12.51 -19.78
N THR A 129 9.60 -12.59 -20.29
CA THR A 129 9.25 -12.07 -21.61
C THR A 129 8.20 -10.96 -21.54
N PRO A 130 8.16 -10.03 -22.51
CA PRO A 130 7.23 -8.91 -22.49
C PRO A 130 5.75 -9.30 -22.46
N THR A 131 5.42 -10.51 -22.91
CA THR A 131 4.04 -11.02 -22.99
C THR A 131 3.57 -11.71 -21.71
N MET A 132 4.48 -11.98 -20.77
CA MET A 132 4.11 -12.61 -19.50
C MET A 132 3.18 -11.71 -18.71
N THR A 133 2.12 -12.32 -18.18
CA THR A 133 1.19 -11.69 -17.26
C THR A 133 1.74 -11.72 -15.84
N ARG A 134 1.02 -11.06 -14.92
CA ARG A 134 1.29 -11.12 -13.49
C ARG A 134 1.44 -12.56 -12.97
N GLU A 135 0.49 -13.43 -13.33
CA GLU A 135 0.46 -14.82 -12.88
C GLU A 135 1.63 -15.63 -13.46
N ASP A 136 1.99 -15.38 -14.72
CA ASP A 136 3.14 -16.05 -15.34
C ASP A 136 4.44 -15.70 -14.61
N VAL A 137 4.62 -14.43 -14.23
CA VAL A 137 5.81 -13.98 -13.50
C VAL A 137 5.88 -14.59 -12.10
N LEU A 138 4.78 -14.59 -11.35
CA LEU A 138 4.73 -15.21 -10.01
C LEU A 138 4.92 -16.74 -10.09
N SER A 139 4.42 -17.39 -11.14
CA SER A 139 4.62 -18.83 -11.36
C SER A 139 6.07 -19.17 -11.66
N LEU A 140 6.78 -18.30 -12.39
CA LEU A 140 8.19 -18.51 -12.74
C LEU A 140 9.15 -18.17 -11.59
N LEU A 141 8.93 -17.03 -10.93
CA LEU A 141 9.83 -16.48 -9.92
C LEU A 141 9.44 -16.84 -8.48
N GLY A 142 8.22 -17.33 -8.28
CA GLY A 142 7.62 -17.54 -6.97
C GLY A 142 6.83 -16.31 -6.50
N ASP A 143 5.86 -16.54 -5.61
CA ASP A 143 5.19 -15.45 -4.91
C ASP A 143 6.21 -14.61 -4.15
N THR A 144 5.96 -13.30 -4.02
CA THR A 144 6.88 -12.39 -3.34
C THR A 144 6.16 -11.26 -2.62
N GLN A 145 6.90 -10.40 -1.93
CA GLN A 145 6.40 -9.21 -1.29
C GLN A 145 5.76 -8.25 -2.31
N ASP A 146 4.50 -7.89 -2.07
CA ASP A 146 3.81 -6.80 -2.78
C ASP A 146 3.89 -5.52 -1.94
N VAL A 147 4.59 -4.52 -2.46
CA VAL A 147 4.75 -3.21 -1.82
C VAL A 147 3.81 -2.15 -2.41
N GLY A 148 2.89 -2.56 -3.28
CA GLY A 148 2.00 -1.69 -4.00
C GLY A 148 0.67 -1.44 -3.28
N SER A 149 0.42 -0.18 -2.92
CA SER A 149 -0.86 0.24 -2.34
C SER A 149 -1.88 0.55 -3.44
N GLY A 150 -2.63 -0.46 -3.88
CA GLY A 150 -3.71 -0.31 -4.89
C GLY A 150 -3.26 -0.47 -6.35
N ILE A 151 -1.99 -0.82 -6.56
CA ILE A 151 -1.41 -1.33 -7.80
C ILE A 151 -0.46 -2.47 -7.39
N TYR A 152 -0.18 -3.44 -8.25
CA TYR A 152 0.73 -4.53 -7.89
C TYR A 152 2.17 -4.08 -8.09
N ILE A 153 3.00 -4.13 -7.05
CA ILE A 153 4.45 -3.88 -7.15
C ILE A 153 5.19 -5.02 -6.45
N TYR A 154 5.64 -6.00 -7.23
CA TYR A 154 6.39 -7.13 -6.70
C TYR A 154 7.85 -6.78 -6.51
N LEU A 155 8.35 -7.05 -5.30
CA LEU A 155 9.73 -6.83 -4.91
C LEU A 155 10.46 -8.19 -4.85
N TYR A 156 11.54 -8.35 -5.60
CA TYR A 156 12.40 -9.54 -5.57
C TYR A 156 13.82 -9.19 -5.14
N GLU A 157 14.48 -10.10 -4.45
CA GLU A 157 15.90 -10.04 -4.14
C GLU A 157 16.67 -10.83 -5.20
N VAL A 158 17.42 -10.14 -6.06
CA VAL A 158 18.15 -10.74 -7.17
C VAL A 158 19.61 -10.95 -6.77
N ASP A 159 20.07 -12.20 -6.85
CA ASP A 159 21.43 -12.65 -6.52
C ASP A 159 21.94 -12.22 -5.13
N GLN A 160 21.02 -11.99 -4.17
CA GLN A 160 21.32 -11.50 -2.81
C GLN A 160 22.07 -10.16 -2.74
N GLN A 161 22.00 -9.40 -3.84
CA GLN A 161 22.74 -8.15 -4.01
C GLN A 161 21.85 -6.99 -4.43
N TYR A 162 20.73 -7.29 -5.09
CA TYR A 162 19.88 -6.26 -5.69
C TYR A 162 18.41 -6.46 -5.35
N LEU A 163 17.65 -5.37 -5.35
CA LEU A 163 16.20 -5.35 -5.38
C LEU A 163 15.71 -5.08 -6.80
N LEU A 164 14.77 -5.89 -7.25
CA LEU A 164 14.01 -5.67 -8.48
C LEU A 164 12.56 -5.36 -8.14
N ARG A 165 12.03 -4.28 -8.70
CA ARG A 165 10.61 -3.92 -8.61
C ARG A 165 9.93 -4.16 -9.94
N ILE A 166 8.90 -4.99 -9.95
CA ILE A 166 8.10 -5.30 -11.13
C ILE A 166 6.67 -4.78 -10.92
N PRO A 167 6.30 -3.64 -11.54
CA PRO A 167 4.94 -3.11 -11.43
C PRO A 167 4.00 -3.79 -12.45
N PHE A 168 2.78 -4.12 -12.02
CA PHE A 168 1.68 -4.49 -12.91
C PHE A 168 0.50 -3.54 -12.73
N ALA A 169 -0.07 -3.07 -13.85
CA ALA A 169 -1.19 -2.14 -13.83
C ALA A 169 -2.53 -2.81 -13.45
N SER A 170 -2.66 -4.12 -13.72
CA SER A 170 -3.84 -4.94 -13.41
C SER A 170 -3.48 -6.43 -13.53
N ASP A 171 -4.43 -7.32 -13.24
CA ASP A 171 -4.25 -8.78 -13.38
C ASP A 171 -3.99 -9.22 -14.83
N GLU A 172 -4.61 -8.55 -15.80
CA GLU A 172 -4.44 -8.84 -17.23
C GLU A 172 -3.25 -8.08 -17.87
N ALA A 173 -2.53 -7.27 -17.10
CA ALA A 173 -1.42 -6.50 -17.63
C ALA A 173 -0.24 -7.43 -17.99
N GLN A 174 0.36 -7.18 -19.15
CA GLN A 174 1.60 -7.82 -19.56
C GLN A 174 2.80 -7.02 -19.06
N LEU A 175 3.92 -7.72 -18.83
CA LEU A 175 5.18 -7.15 -18.35
C LEU A 175 5.71 -6.02 -19.25
N GLY A 176 5.57 -6.16 -20.57
CA GLY A 176 5.90 -5.13 -21.56
C GLY A 176 7.40 -4.89 -21.78
N VAL A 177 8.26 -5.50 -20.98
CA VAL A 177 9.74 -5.40 -21.06
C VAL A 177 10.37 -6.79 -21.00
N THR A 178 11.60 -6.93 -21.51
CA THR A 178 12.34 -8.21 -21.41
C THR A 178 13.07 -8.32 -20.08
N GLY A 179 13.44 -9.54 -19.70
CA GLY A 179 14.30 -9.79 -18.55
C GLY A 179 15.61 -8.99 -18.57
N GLU A 180 16.25 -8.85 -19.74
CA GLU A 180 17.50 -8.08 -19.88
C GLU A 180 17.30 -6.59 -19.63
N ASP A 181 16.13 -6.04 -19.94
CA ASP A 181 15.80 -4.65 -19.61
C ASP A 181 15.50 -4.48 -18.12
N LEU A 182 14.85 -5.45 -17.48
CA LEU A 182 14.63 -5.45 -16.04
C LEU A 182 15.93 -5.52 -15.23
N LEU A 183 16.92 -6.30 -15.70
CA LEU A 183 18.24 -6.36 -15.05
C LEU A 183 18.96 -5.00 -15.02
N LYS A 184 18.63 -4.07 -15.91
CA LYS A 184 19.18 -2.69 -15.89
C LYS A 184 18.51 -1.81 -14.85
N ALA A 185 17.38 -2.24 -14.28
CA ALA A 185 16.61 -1.52 -13.27
C ALA A 185 16.86 -2.04 -11.85
N LEU A 186 17.83 -2.94 -11.68
CA LEU A 186 18.25 -3.44 -10.38
C LEU A 186 18.75 -2.29 -9.50
N VAL A 187 18.34 -2.31 -8.23
CA VAL A 187 18.80 -1.37 -7.21
C VAL A 187 19.65 -2.12 -6.20
N PRO A 188 20.91 -1.74 -5.94
CA PRO A 188 21.72 -2.40 -4.92
C PRO A 188 21.01 -2.40 -3.57
N ILE A 189 21.01 -3.55 -2.89
CA ILE A 189 20.62 -3.64 -1.49
C ILE A 189 21.71 -2.92 -0.70
N SER A 190 21.36 -1.82 -0.03
CA SER A 190 22.29 -1.18 0.90
C SER A 190 22.54 -2.17 2.04
N GLY A 191 23.77 -2.67 2.15
CA GLY A 191 24.15 -3.57 3.22
C GLY A 191 24.21 -2.89 4.58
N ASP A 192 24.18 -3.68 5.65
CA ASP A 192 24.34 -3.21 7.03
C ASP A 192 25.79 -2.76 7.33
N ILE A 193 26.74 -3.05 6.43
CA ILE A 193 28.13 -2.66 6.53
C ILE A 193 28.46 -1.65 5.42
N ALA A 194 29.37 -0.71 5.72
CA ALA A 194 29.75 0.29 4.73
C ALA A 194 30.48 -0.36 3.53
N PRO A 195 30.51 0.30 2.37
CA PRO A 195 31.32 -0.13 1.23
C PRO A 195 32.78 -0.38 1.61
N MET A 196 33.29 -1.51 1.17
CA MET A 196 34.61 -2.05 1.49
C MET A 196 35.27 -2.65 0.26
N VAL A 197 36.60 -2.62 0.27
CA VAL A 197 37.46 -3.17 -0.79
C VAL A 197 38.63 -3.91 -0.14
N TYR A 198 38.87 -5.15 -0.56
CA TYR A 198 40.02 -5.93 -0.10
C TYR A 198 41.14 -5.88 -1.15
N VAL A 199 42.26 -5.24 -0.83
CA VAL A 199 43.41 -5.06 -1.74
C VAL A 199 44.71 -5.38 -0.99
N ASN A 200 45.58 -6.19 -1.61
CA ASN A 200 46.90 -6.58 -1.10
C ASN A 200 46.86 -7.03 0.38
N ASP A 201 46.01 -8.01 0.66
CA ASP A 201 45.81 -8.59 2.01
C ASP A 201 45.31 -7.61 3.07
N THR A 202 44.68 -6.51 2.64
CA THR A 202 44.16 -5.47 3.53
C THR A 202 42.73 -5.12 3.14
N LEU A 203 41.86 -5.08 4.14
CA LEU A 203 40.49 -4.61 4.00
C LEU A 203 40.44 -3.09 4.24
N TYR A 204 39.83 -2.37 3.30
CA TYR A 204 39.62 -0.93 3.38
C TYR A 204 38.13 -0.61 3.37
N GLN A 205 37.69 0.40 4.11
CA GLN A 205 36.32 0.86 4.20
C GLN A 205 36.21 2.30 3.67
N ILE A 206 35.11 2.63 3.01
CA ILE A 206 34.87 3.98 2.50
C ILE A 206 34.77 4.99 3.65
N VAL A 207 35.35 6.18 3.45
CA VAL A 207 35.28 7.27 4.43
C VAL A 207 34.04 8.13 4.19
N ASP A 208 33.28 8.48 5.22
CA ASP A 208 32.08 9.33 5.07
C ASP A 208 32.42 10.74 4.55
N SER A 209 33.53 11.32 5.01
CA SER A 209 33.98 12.65 4.61
C SER A 209 35.02 12.57 3.49
N GLN A 210 34.53 12.64 2.25
CA GLN A 210 35.34 12.53 1.05
C GLN A 210 36.13 13.82 0.74
N PRO A 211 37.46 13.76 0.58
CA PRO A 211 38.25 14.92 0.18
C PRO A 211 38.08 15.23 -1.31
N ASN A 212 38.42 16.46 -1.71
CA ASN A 212 38.38 16.85 -3.11
C ASN A 212 39.72 16.56 -3.80
N PHE A 213 39.73 15.54 -4.66
CA PHE A 213 40.93 15.09 -5.39
C PHE A 213 41.19 15.79 -6.74
N ALA A 214 40.51 16.91 -7.03
CA ALA A 214 40.56 17.58 -8.34
C ALA A 214 41.98 17.87 -8.88
N ASP A 215 42.97 18.06 -7.98
CA ASP A 215 44.33 18.46 -8.34
C ASP A 215 45.41 17.37 -8.08
N GLU A 216 45.04 16.18 -7.58
CA GLU A 216 46.02 15.17 -7.07
C GLU A 216 46.27 13.95 -7.98
N LYS A 217 45.69 13.90 -9.19
CA LYS A 217 45.78 12.73 -10.10
C LYS A 217 47.21 12.24 -10.40
N SER A 218 48.22 13.12 -10.34
CA SER A 218 49.61 12.75 -10.65
C SER A 218 50.33 12.01 -9.52
N SER A 219 49.71 11.89 -8.34
CA SER A 219 50.30 11.25 -7.15
C SER A 219 49.84 9.81 -6.92
N PHE A 220 48.83 9.36 -7.67
CA PHE A 220 48.19 8.07 -7.49
C PHE A 220 48.94 6.95 -8.23
N ASN A 221 49.32 5.90 -7.51
CA ASN A 221 49.93 4.71 -8.10
C ASN A 221 48.85 3.66 -8.32
N LEU A 222 48.62 3.25 -9.58
CA LEU A 222 47.63 2.22 -9.91
C LEU A 222 48.06 0.87 -9.30
N LEU A 223 47.20 0.30 -8.47
CA LEU A 223 47.37 -1.03 -7.88
C LEU A 223 46.72 -2.11 -8.74
N GLY A 224 45.53 -1.84 -9.26
CA GLY A 224 44.75 -2.80 -10.06
C GLY A 224 43.34 -2.31 -10.33
N LYS A 225 42.44 -3.25 -10.61
CA LYS A 225 41.01 -3.00 -10.79
C LYS A 225 40.21 -4.00 -9.99
N ILE A 226 39.02 -3.61 -9.53
CA ILE A 226 38.09 -4.54 -8.89
C ILE A 226 37.71 -5.65 -9.88
N GLU A 227 37.90 -6.90 -9.46
CA GLU A 227 37.70 -8.09 -10.30
C GLU A 227 36.39 -8.83 -9.99
N SER A 228 35.91 -8.74 -8.75
CA SER A 228 34.70 -9.44 -8.29
C SER A 228 34.01 -8.70 -7.15
N THR A 229 32.78 -9.12 -6.84
CA THR A 229 32.01 -8.60 -5.70
C THR A 229 31.46 -9.72 -4.82
N VAL A 230 31.19 -9.38 -3.55
CA VAL A 230 30.39 -10.18 -2.60
C VAL A 230 29.08 -9.45 -2.31
N SER A 231 28.19 -10.04 -1.51
CA SER A 231 26.99 -9.33 -1.06
C SER A 231 27.36 -8.06 -0.30
N SER A 232 26.55 -7.01 -0.38
CA SER A 232 26.78 -5.75 0.33
C SER A 232 26.80 -5.88 1.85
N SER A 233 26.28 -6.98 2.39
CA SER A 233 26.32 -7.30 3.81
C SER A 233 27.51 -8.20 4.20
N GLU A 234 28.37 -8.58 3.25
CA GLU A 234 29.52 -9.45 3.47
C GLU A 234 30.85 -8.68 3.35
N GLU A 235 31.81 -8.99 4.22
CA GLU A 235 33.17 -8.45 4.10
C GLU A 235 33.91 -9.15 2.94
N PRO A 236 34.51 -8.40 2.00
CA PRO A 236 35.36 -8.94 0.95
C PRO A 236 36.60 -9.65 1.53
N LYS A 237 36.98 -10.78 0.92
CA LYS A 237 38.07 -11.65 1.41
C LYS A 237 39.14 -11.96 0.37
N GLU A 238 38.88 -11.65 -0.89
CA GLU A 238 39.80 -11.90 -2.00
C GLU A 238 40.42 -10.59 -2.51
N ASN A 239 41.62 -10.68 -3.08
CA ASN A 239 42.31 -9.51 -3.61
C ASN A 239 41.52 -8.88 -4.77
N PHE A 240 41.34 -7.56 -4.72
CA PHE A 240 40.51 -6.76 -5.63
C PHE A 240 39.02 -7.16 -5.63
N GLN A 241 38.51 -7.60 -4.49
CA GLN A 241 37.08 -7.84 -4.28
C GLN A 241 36.44 -6.67 -3.51
N ALA A 242 35.19 -6.33 -3.84
CA ALA A 242 34.40 -5.30 -3.16
C ALA A 242 33.05 -5.86 -2.69
N ASN A 243 32.41 -5.21 -1.72
CA ASN A 243 31.01 -5.49 -1.35
C ASN A 243 30.03 -4.48 -1.96
N ASP A 244 30.51 -3.66 -2.90
CA ASP A 244 29.71 -2.68 -3.63
C ASP A 244 29.86 -2.93 -5.14
N ASP A 245 28.89 -2.51 -5.94
CA ASP A 245 28.87 -2.76 -7.40
C ASP A 245 29.80 -1.81 -8.15
N ILE A 246 31.10 -2.04 -7.95
CA ILE A 246 32.19 -1.24 -8.51
C ILE A 246 33.16 -2.10 -9.32
N VAL A 247 32.70 -3.21 -9.90
CA VAL A 247 33.53 -4.09 -10.76
C VAL A 247 34.15 -3.28 -11.90
N GLY A 248 35.46 -3.43 -12.08
CA GLY A 248 36.24 -2.70 -13.08
C GLY A 248 36.71 -1.30 -12.64
N ALA A 249 36.29 -0.81 -11.47
CA ALA A 249 36.81 0.42 -10.87
C ALA A 249 38.32 0.31 -10.66
N ALA A 250 39.05 1.40 -10.95
CA ALA A 250 40.50 1.42 -10.78
C ALA A 250 40.86 1.75 -9.34
N VAL A 251 41.78 0.98 -8.75
CA VAL A 251 42.25 1.15 -7.38
C VAL A 251 43.65 1.72 -7.37
N TYR A 252 43.86 2.80 -6.62
CA TYR A 252 45.12 3.51 -6.51
C TYR A 252 45.61 3.57 -5.07
N GLN A 253 46.93 3.47 -4.87
CA GLN A 253 47.56 3.74 -3.58
C GLN A 253 47.54 5.23 -3.27
N TYR A 254 47.18 5.59 -2.03
CA TYR A 254 47.22 6.95 -1.51
C TYR A 254 47.69 6.98 -0.05
N GLY A 255 49.00 7.17 0.16
CA GLY A 255 49.59 7.04 1.49
C GLY A 255 49.39 5.63 2.03
N ASP A 256 48.87 5.50 3.25
CA ASP A 256 48.46 4.21 3.85
C ASP A 256 47.05 3.78 3.42
N ASN A 257 46.33 4.63 2.66
CA ASN A 257 44.96 4.41 2.23
C ASN A 257 44.90 4.05 0.74
N ILE A 258 43.70 3.79 0.24
CA ILE A 258 43.46 3.63 -1.20
C ILE A 258 42.42 4.64 -1.70
N VAL A 259 42.50 4.93 -2.99
CA VAL A 259 41.50 5.71 -3.71
C VAL A 259 40.94 4.84 -4.82
N VAL A 260 39.61 4.80 -4.91
CA VAL A 260 38.87 4.06 -5.95
C VAL A 260 38.27 5.04 -6.94
N GLU A 261 38.58 4.87 -8.23
CA GLU A 261 37.96 5.64 -9.32
C GLU A 261 36.75 4.90 -9.87
N PHE A 262 35.57 5.47 -9.67
CA PHE A 262 34.30 4.98 -10.19
C PHE A 262 33.45 6.15 -10.70
N GLU A 263 32.84 5.99 -11.87
CA GLU A 263 32.08 7.05 -12.57
C GLU A 263 32.84 8.39 -12.75
N GLY A 264 34.16 8.33 -12.91
CA GLY A 264 35.01 9.53 -13.07
C GLY A 264 35.17 10.37 -11.80
N LYS A 265 34.78 9.82 -10.64
CA LYS A 265 35.01 10.39 -9.31
C LYS A 265 35.98 9.49 -8.54
N TYR A 266 36.67 10.10 -7.57
CA TYR A 266 37.61 9.43 -6.70
C TYR A 266 37.03 9.34 -5.30
N TRP A 267 37.08 8.15 -4.72
CA TRP A 267 36.56 7.85 -3.40
C TRP A 267 37.69 7.33 -2.52
N LEU A 268 37.92 7.97 -1.38
CA LEU A 268 38.89 7.57 -0.38
C LEU A 268 38.33 6.42 0.46
N TYR A 269 39.15 5.38 0.60
CA TYR A 269 38.94 4.27 1.52
C TYR A 269 40.12 4.18 2.48
N GLU A 270 39.85 3.98 3.76
CA GLU A 270 40.86 3.84 4.80
C GLU A 270 40.93 2.42 5.34
N HIS A 271 42.03 2.08 6.01
CA HIS A 271 42.19 0.77 6.65
C HIS A 271 41.01 0.47 7.57
N TYR A 272 40.33 -0.66 7.32
CA TYR A 272 39.32 -1.15 8.25
C TYR A 272 40.01 -1.74 9.48
N HIS A 273 39.87 -1.06 10.61
CA HIS A 273 40.22 -1.63 11.91
C HIS A 273 38.96 -2.27 12.48
N ASN A 274 38.94 -3.60 12.53
CA ASN A 274 37.92 -4.29 13.31
C ASN A 274 38.12 -3.87 14.78
N THR A 275 37.33 -2.89 15.24
CA THR A 275 37.26 -2.59 16.66
C THR A 275 36.45 -3.71 17.28
N ASP A 276 37.13 -4.82 17.56
CA ASP A 276 36.66 -5.70 18.62
C ASP A 276 36.50 -4.81 19.84
N PHE A 277 35.25 -4.64 20.28
CA PHE A 277 34.87 -4.01 21.53
C PHE A 277 35.38 -4.91 22.68
N ASP A 278 36.69 -5.06 22.80
CA ASP A 278 37.34 -5.50 24.03
C ASP A 278 37.27 -4.31 24.99
N GLY A 279 36.09 -4.18 25.60
CA GLY A 279 35.83 -3.34 26.74
C GLY A 279 36.68 -3.81 27.92
N ASN A 280 37.96 -3.44 27.91
CA ASN A 280 38.79 -3.44 29.10
C ASN A 280 39.28 -2.01 29.33
N SER A 281 38.47 -1.25 30.06
CA SER A 281 38.94 -0.05 30.74
C SER A 281 39.71 -0.49 31.99
N ASP A 282 41.02 -0.21 32.00
CA ASP A 282 41.80 -0.12 33.25
C ASP A 282 41.20 0.90 34.24
#